data_AF-B3RQR9-F1
#
_entry.id   AF-B3RQR9-F1
#
_cell.length_a   1.000
_cell.length_b   1.000
_cell.length_c   1.000
_cell.angle_alpha   90.00
_cell.angle_beta   90.00
_cell.angle_gamma   90.00
#
_symmetry.space_group_name_H-M   'P 1'
#
loop_
_entity.id
_entity.type
_entity.pdbx_description
1 polymer ?
#
loop_
_entity_poly.entity_id
_entity_poly.type
_entity_poly.pdbx_seq_one_letter_code
_entity_poly.pdbx_strand_id
1 'polypeptide(L)'
;MKKTKKSRSDTAVQGTNDNSIVSKLSSAKHGYYQDDFLQYVVQKPARRSPLINRGYYIRAKAIDFVIRKFLSYSNNDEAANKNKQILSLGAGFDTLYYRYHSLNMLDSTIVYETLSVATLFEKIVTNIVSSSCHSSSNIIGWASKFFSNAMFVTYEQIQPNDAFGRVMIASVSSNPRSMFIAVTGGFGLLSDSRHRRLSDISVFHITNDPKKEITLVNSTELDNPRLFHAVIPISDNKIAIFGGRLSPLKHYGDVIVVTFNLEPIHTDESTTEGDSAKTPTSSQLKHKVDIGWESIACSGDMPTARWRHTATIIDDGKCLIFGGITTNMVTLNDSYIFEFASRKWSRVSVAGLVSPRHSHTACKWKDYVVVYGGLGFDFKPAIGISALNIKDELAMNWISLEFNPQLPTRYSHTAHVLEDRLLVIGGIDPFLTCTNTLIDINLENRTWRMFLLQEPCIEKPILMLHNHDSVCLGKSRQQVFTLGGGGNCFSFGTHFNSHLLEIVLPT
;
A
#
# COMPACT_ATOMS: atom_id res chain seq x y z
N MET A 1 -11.72 30.84 -10.97
CA MET A 1 -11.73 30.03 -9.72
C MET A 1 -10.33 29.49 -9.47
N LYS A 2 -9.74 29.79 -8.30
CA LYS A 2 -8.42 29.27 -7.88
C LYS A 2 -8.48 27.75 -7.79
N LYS A 3 -7.57 27.04 -8.47
CA LYS A 3 -7.42 25.57 -8.36
C LYS A 3 -6.86 25.23 -6.98
N THR A 4 -7.69 24.66 -6.11
CA THR A 4 -7.24 24.03 -4.87
C THR A 4 -6.52 22.71 -5.18
N LYS A 5 -5.42 22.44 -4.48
CA LYS A 5 -4.69 21.15 -4.54
C LYS A 5 -5.64 20.03 -4.10
N LYS A 6 -5.96 19.09 -5.00
CA LYS A 6 -6.79 17.91 -4.74
C LYS A 6 -5.94 16.70 -4.35
N SER A 7 -6.51 15.80 -3.56
CA SER A 7 -5.86 14.57 -3.09
C SER A 7 -5.71 13.51 -4.21
N ARG A 8 -4.80 12.57 -4.00
CA ARG A 8 -4.39 11.55 -4.98
C ARG A 8 -5.45 10.45 -5.24
N SER A 9 -6.43 10.27 -4.34
CA SER A 9 -7.54 9.32 -4.55
C SER A 9 -8.56 9.84 -5.56
N ASP A 10 -8.80 11.15 -5.58
CA ASP A 10 -9.77 11.79 -6.48
C ASP A 10 -9.34 11.69 -7.94
N THR A 11 -8.03 11.55 -8.20
CA THR A 11 -7.47 11.47 -9.56
C THR A 11 -7.74 10.10 -10.23
N ALA A 12 -7.77 9.01 -9.46
CA ALA A 12 -8.05 7.66 -9.99
C ALA A 12 -9.54 7.46 -10.31
N VAL A 13 -10.43 8.02 -9.48
CA VAL A 13 -11.89 8.01 -9.72
C VAL A 13 -12.26 8.88 -10.93
N GLN A 14 -11.52 9.96 -11.18
CA GLN A 14 -11.72 10.79 -12.38
C GLN A 14 -11.34 10.05 -13.67
N GLY A 15 -10.24 9.28 -13.69
CA GLY A 15 -9.82 8.52 -14.87
C GLY A 15 -10.80 7.41 -15.29
N THR A 16 -11.47 6.76 -14.34
CA THR A 16 -12.53 5.78 -14.63
C THR A 16 -13.82 6.44 -15.11
N ASN A 17 -14.16 7.61 -14.56
CA ASN A 17 -15.28 8.43 -15.02
C ASN A 17 -15.08 8.87 -16.50
N ASP A 18 -13.89 9.33 -16.84
CA ASP A 18 -13.53 9.76 -18.20
C ASP A 18 -13.65 8.60 -19.22
N ASN A 19 -13.22 7.38 -18.85
CA ASN A 19 -13.35 6.23 -19.73
C ASN A 19 -14.79 5.73 -19.86
N SER A 20 -15.57 5.84 -18.78
CA SER A 20 -16.99 5.47 -18.75
C SER A 20 -17.83 6.38 -19.63
N ILE A 21 -17.64 7.71 -19.54
CA ILE A 21 -18.42 8.66 -20.33
C ILE A 21 -18.11 8.58 -21.84
N VAL A 22 -16.86 8.32 -22.20
CA VAL A 22 -16.46 8.05 -23.59
C VAL A 22 -17.14 6.78 -24.13
N SER A 23 -17.27 5.74 -23.30
CA SER A 23 -17.92 4.49 -23.67
C SER A 23 -19.44 4.65 -23.79
N LYS A 24 -20.07 5.45 -22.92
CA LYS A 24 -21.47 5.88 -23.06
C LYS A 24 -21.70 6.59 -24.40
N LEU A 25 -20.84 7.57 -24.76
CA LEU A 25 -20.95 8.31 -26.03
C LEU A 25 -20.75 7.43 -27.25
N SER A 26 -19.76 6.53 -27.21
CA SER A 26 -19.54 5.56 -28.29
C SER A 26 -20.79 4.72 -28.54
N SER A 27 -21.41 4.19 -27.48
CA SER A 27 -22.63 3.39 -27.59
C SER A 27 -23.80 4.21 -28.16
N ALA A 28 -24.02 5.44 -27.66
CA ALA A 28 -25.07 6.33 -28.16
C ALA A 28 -24.88 6.73 -29.63
N LYS A 29 -23.65 7.10 -30.04
CA LYS A 29 -23.32 7.45 -31.44
C LYS A 29 -23.55 6.30 -32.44
N HIS A 30 -23.50 5.05 -31.99
CA HIS A 30 -23.79 3.89 -32.82
C HIS A 30 -25.28 3.47 -32.78
N GLY A 31 -26.15 4.31 -32.24
CA GLY A 31 -27.61 4.12 -32.27
C GLY A 31 -28.14 3.10 -31.25
N TYR A 32 -27.34 2.67 -30.27
CA TYR A 32 -27.83 1.74 -29.25
C TYR A 32 -28.89 2.37 -28.34
N TYR A 33 -28.74 3.65 -28.00
CA TYR A 33 -29.73 4.45 -27.27
C TYR A 33 -29.51 5.93 -27.53
N GLN A 34 -30.55 6.75 -27.31
CA GLN A 34 -30.46 8.20 -27.49
C GLN A 34 -30.00 8.88 -26.20
N ASP A 35 -29.02 9.78 -26.33
CA ASP A 35 -28.53 10.67 -25.29
C ASP A 35 -27.77 11.84 -25.93
N ASP A 36 -28.49 12.94 -26.12
CA ASP A 36 -27.99 14.12 -26.84
C ASP A 36 -27.06 14.98 -25.97
N PHE A 37 -26.90 14.64 -24.69
CA PHE A 37 -26.13 15.44 -23.74
C PHE A 37 -24.68 14.96 -23.59
N LEU A 38 -24.39 13.69 -23.87
CA LEU A 38 -23.04 13.10 -23.72
C LEU A 38 -21.97 13.86 -24.53
N GLN A 39 -22.35 14.44 -25.66
CA GLN A 39 -21.42 15.20 -26.51
C GLN A 39 -20.90 16.49 -25.85
N TYR A 40 -21.63 17.07 -24.89
CA TYR A 40 -21.21 18.27 -24.19
C TYR A 40 -20.27 17.97 -23.02
N VAL A 41 -20.25 16.71 -22.55
CA VAL A 41 -19.47 16.30 -21.39
C VAL A 41 -18.18 15.59 -21.78
N VAL A 42 -18.15 14.95 -22.97
CA VAL A 42 -16.99 14.21 -23.46
C VAL A 42 -16.07 15.10 -24.28
N GLN A 43 -14.91 15.43 -23.74
CA GLN A 43 -13.91 16.26 -24.44
C GLN A 43 -13.26 15.56 -25.64
N LYS A 44 -12.99 14.26 -25.53
CA LYS A 44 -12.31 13.47 -26.58
C LYS A 44 -13.10 12.19 -26.90
N PRO A 45 -13.97 12.23 -27.92
CA PRO A 45 -14.72 11.05 -28.36
C PRO A 45 -13.77 9.95 -28.86
N ALA A 46 -14.06 8.70 -28.52
CA ALA A 46 -13.34 7.54 -29.05
C ALA A 46 -14.30 6.37 -29.29
N ARG A 47 -14.03 5.60 -30.34
CA ARG A 47 -14.81 4.39 -30.66
C ARG A 47 -14.48 3.28 -29.65
N ARG A 48 -15.50 2.47 -29.30
CA ARG A 48 -15.35 1.25 -28.50
C ARG A 48 -15.80 0.02 -29.29
N SER A 49 -15.35 -1.16 -28.85
CA SER A 49 -15.70 -2.42 -29.49
C SER A 49 -17.21 -2.70 -29.38
N PRO A 50 -17.80 -3.50 -30.29
CA PRO A 50 -19.21 -3.86 -30.22
C PRO A 50 -19.62 -4.47 -28.87
N LEU A 51 -18.75 -5.29 -28.26
CA LEU A 51 -19.00 -5.89 -26.96
C LEU A 51 -19.13 -4.82 -25.86
N ILE A 52 -18.24 -3.84 -25.84
CA ILE A 52 -18.29 -2.72 -24.89
C ILE A 52 -19.56 -1.87 -25.12
N ASN A 53 -19.89 -1.55 -26.39
CA ASN A 53 -21.10 -0.79 -26.71
C ASN A 53 -22.37 -1.49 -26.24
N ARG A 54 -22.47 -2.83 -26.41
CA ARG A 54 -23.57 -3.66 -25.89
C ARG A 54 -23.63 -3.63 -24.37
N GLY A 55 -22.50 -3.75 -23.68
CA GLY A 55 -22.44 -3.65 -22.22
C GLY A 55 -22.96 -2.30 -21.70
N TYR A 56 -22.52 -1.20 -22.33
CA TYR A 56 -22.99 0.15 -21.97
C TYR A 56 -24.46 0.41 -22.33
N TYR A 57 -24.97 -0.20 -23.40
CA TYR A 57 -26.40 -0.20 -23.71
C TYR A 57 -27.21 -0.87 -22.61
N ILE A 58 -26.82 -2.08 -22.18
CA ILE A 58 -27.48 -2.81 -21.10
C ILE A 58 -27.44 -1.97 -19.82
N ARG A 59 -26.29 -1.39 -19.47
CA ARG A 59 -26.15 -0.49 -18.32
C ARG A 59 -27.12 0.69 -18.39
N ALA A 60 -27.18 1.39 -19.52
CA ALA A 60 -28.07 2.52 -19.72
C ALA A 60 -29.55 2.11 -19.59
N LYS A 61 -29.95 0.99 -20.21
CA LYS A 61 -31.32 0.47 -20.14
C LYS A 61 -31.71 -0.03 -18.74
N ALA A 62 -30.80 -0.67 -18.02
CA ALA A 62 -31.03 -1.13 -16.65
C ALA A 62 -31.32 0.06 -15.73
N ILE A 63 -30.48 1.10 -15.76
CA ILE A 63 -30.69 2.32 -14.97
C ILE A 63 -31.99 3.03 -15.41
N ASP A 64 -32.21 3.19 -16.71
CA ASP A 64 -33.43 3.82 -17.25
C ASP A 64 -34.70 3.09 -16.81
N PHE A 65 -34.70 1.75 -16.85
CA PHE A 65 -35.81 0.93 -16.40
C PHE A 65 -36.13 1.16 -14.92
N VAL A 66 -35.11 1.14 -14.07
CA VAL A 66 -35.27 1.30 -12.61
C VAL A 66 -35.77 2.71 -12.26
N ILE A 67 -35.22 3.75 -12.89
CA ILE A 67 -35.66 5.13 -12.68
C ILE A 67 -37.10 5.32 -13.14
N ARG A 68 -37.48 4.81 -14.31
CA ARG A 68 -38.87 4.86 -14.78
C ARG A 68 -39.81 4.14 -13.83
N LYS A 69 -39.42 2.97 -13.31
CA LYS A 69 -40.22 2.24 -12.32
C LYS A 69 -40.42 3.07 -11.05
N PHE A 70 -39.38 3.69 -10.53
CA PHE A 70 -39.47 4.59 -9.38
C PHE A 70 -40.37 5.80 -9.63
N LEU A 71 -40.20 6.48 -10.78
CA LEU A 71 -41.03 7.62 -11.16
C LEU A 71 -42.50 7.25 -11.38
N SER A 72 -42.77 6.03 -11.86
CA SER A 72 -44.15 5.52 -12.04
C SER A 72 -44.78 4.93 -10.77
N TYR A 73 -43.97 4.63 -9.75
CA TYR A 73 -44.45 4.01 -8.52
C TYR A 73 -45.40 4.95 -7.77
N SER A 74 -46.55 4.44 -7.34
CA SER A 74 -47.47 5.17 -6.47
C SER A 74 -47.95 4.26 -5.34
N ASN A 75 -48.11 4.82 -4.15
CA ASN A 75 -48.69 4.14 -2.99
C ASN A 75 -49.83 4.98 -2.38
N ASN A 76 -50.38 4.58 -1.23
CA ASN A 76 -51.48 5.29 -0.58
C ASN A 76 -51.07 6.63 0.08
N ASP A 77 -49.78 6.99 0.04
CA ASP A 77 -49.26 8.25 0.59
C ASP A 77 -49.10 9.28 -0.54
N GLU A 78 -50.12 10.14 -0.71
CA GLU A 78 -50.12 11.19 -1.74
C GLU A 78 -48.95 12.18 -1.62
N ALA A 79 -48.44 12.42 -0.41
CA ALA A 79 -47.30 13.32 -0.19
C ALA A 79 -46.00 12.67 -0.66
N ALA A 80 -45.81 11.38 -0.36
CA ALA A 80 -44.66 10.61 -0.87
C ALA A 80 -44.69 10.46 -2.40
N ASN A 81 -45.89 10.34 -3.00
CA ASN A 81 -46.05 10.27 -4.45
C ASN A 81 -45.70 11.59 -5.18
N LYS A 82 -45.88 12.73 -4.51
CA LYS A 82 -45.61 14.07 -5.05
C LYS A 82 -44.18 14.58 -4.79
N ASN A 83 -43.43 14.00 -3.85
CA ASN A 83 -42.11 14.50 -3.44
C ASN A 83 -41.01 13.45 -3.62
N LYS A 84 -40.80 12.99 -4.85
CA LYS A 84 -39.78 11.99 -5.14
C LYS A 84 -38.39 12.61 -5.18
N GLN A 85 -37.39 11.87 -4.72
CA GLN A 85 -36.01 12.32 -4.70
C GLN A 85 -35.10 11.25 -5.30
N ILE A 86 -34.24 11.65 -6.22
CA ILE A 86 -33.20 10.80 -6.79
C ILE A 86 -31.85 11.31 -6.28
N LEU A 87 -31.11 10.47 -5.57
CA LEU A 87 -29.76 10.78 -5.11
C LEU A 87 -28.76 9.92 -5.91
N SER A 88 -28.02 10.57 -6.80
CA SER A 88 -26.95 9.95 -7.60
C SER A 88 -25.61 10.12 -6.89
N LEU A 89 -25.14 9.05 -6.25
CA LEU A 89 -23.87 9.03 -5.52
C LEU A 89 -22.71 8.72 -6.48
N GLY A 90 -21.73 9.62 -6.55
CA GLY A 90 -20.61 9.46 -7.49
C GLY A 90 -21.04 9.66 -8.94
N ALA A 91 -21.95 10.60 -9.18
CA ALA A 91 -22.54 10.87 -10.50
C ALA A 91 -21.48 11.19 -11.57
N GLY A 92 -20.36 11.79 -11.17
CA GLY A 92 -19.28 12.13 -12.08
C GLY A 92 -19.78 13.04 -13.20
N PHE A 93 -19.79 12.51 -14.43
CA PHE A 93 -20.25 13.19 -15.63
C PHE A 93 -21.59 12.62 -16.18
N ASP A 94 -22.46 12.11 -15.31
CA ASP A 94 -23.75 11.57 -15.74
C ASP A 94 -24.65 12.64 -16.41
N THR A 95 -25.45 12.18 -17.37
CA THR A 95 -26.37 12.98 -18.18
C THR A 95 -27.84 12.69 -17.84
N LEU A 96 -28.08 11.82 -16.84
CA LEU A 96 -29.43 11.39 -16.43
C LEU A 96 -30.36 12.57 -16.15
N TYR A 97 -29.94 13.54 -15.34
CA TYR A 97 -30.76 14.71 -15.03
C TYR A 97 -31.23 15.41 -16.32
N TYR A 98 -30.30 15.77 -17.20
CA TYR A 98 -30.60 16.50 -18.43
C TYR A 98 -31.53 15.73 -19.36
N ARG A 99 -31.32 14.42 -19.51
CA ARG A 99 -32.20 13.55 -20.29
C ARG A 99 -33.63 13.56 -19.78
N TYR A 100 -33.82 13.32 -18.50
CA TYR A 100 -35.16 13.20 -17.91
C TYR A 100 -35.86 14.56 -17.81
N HIS A 101 -35.11 15.63 -17.57
CA HIS A 101 -35.62 16.99 -17.63
C HIS A 101 -36.11 17.34 -19.04
N SER A 102 -35.34 17.02 -20.09
CA SER A 102 -35.78 17.28 -21.48
C SER A 102 -37.03 16.52 -21.91
N LEU A 103 -37.36 15.43 -21.21
CA LEU A 103 -38.54 14.62 -21.45
C LEU A 103 -39.74 15.02 -20.56
N ASN A 104 -39.63 16.09 -19.76
CA ASN A 104 -40.63 16.50 -18.75
C ASN A 104 -41.03 15.34 -17.82
N MET A 105 -40.04 14.54 -17.40
CA MET A 105 -40.25 13.37 -16.53
C MET A 105 -39.90 13.65 -15.07
N LEU A 106 -39.52 14.89 -14.72
CA LEU A 106 -39.04 15.27 -13.39
C LEU A 106 -39.90 16.33 -12.69
N ASP A 107 -41.11 16.62 -13.19
CA ASP A 107 -41.95 17.77 -12.76
C ASP A 107 -42.19 17.87 -11.25
N SER A 108 -42.15 16.74 -10.53
CA SER A 108 -42.30 16.63 -9.07
C SER A 108 -41.16 15.85 -8.40
N THR A 109 -40.02 15.73 -9.07
CA THR A 109 -38.86 14.96 -8.61
C THR A 109 -37.63 15.83 -8.49
N ILE A 110 -37.01 15.85 -7.31
CA ILE A 110 -35.73 16.54 -7.09
C ILE A 110 -34.59 15.56 -7.33
N VAL A 111 -33.61 15.95 -8.14
CA VAL A 111 -32.40 15.15 -8.41
C VAL A 111 -31.20 15.80 -7.75
N TYR A 112 -30.50 15.04 -6.92
CA TYR A 112 -29.24 15.42 -6.29
C TYR A 112 -28.10 14.60 -6.88
N GLU A 113 -27.04 15.25 -7.34
CA GLU A 113 -25.85 14.61 -7.90
C GLU A 113 -24.63 14.95 -7.04
N THR A 114 -23.84 13.94 -6.66
CA THR A 114 -22.62 14.15 -5.86
C THR A 114 -21.37 13.70 -6.63
N LEU A 115 -20.35 14.55 -6.67
CA LEU A 115 -19.05 14.25 -7.31
C LEU A 115 -18.16 13.37 -6.41
N SER A 116 -18.38 13.39 -5.09
CA SER A 116 -17.81 12.44 -4.15
C SER A 116 -18.76 12.27 -2.96
N VAL A 117 -18.64 11.15 -2.25
CA VAL A 117 -19.41 10.90 -1.02
C VAL A 117 -19.13 11.99 0.02
N ALA A 118 -17.94 12.61 0.01
CA ALA A 118 -17.52 13.58 1.03
C ALA A 118 -18.32 14.91 1.03
N THR A 119 -18.85 15.35 -0.12
CA THR A 119 -19.46 16.69 -0.24
C THR A 119 -20.92 16.79 0.21
N LEU A 120 -21.60 15.66 0.49
CA LEU A 120 -22.96 15.69 1.07
C LEU A 120 -22.94 15.79 2.62
N PHE A 121 -21.81 15.44 3.25
CA PHE A 121 -21.72 15.30 4.71
C PHE A 121 -21.38 16.60 5.47
N GLU A 122 -21.10 17.73 4.79
CA GLU A 122 -20.88 19.01 5.48
C GLU A 122 -22.17 19.69 5.99
N LYS A 123 -23.36 19.15 5.70
CA LYS A 123 -24.63 19.71 6.24
C LYS A 123 -25.48 18.75 7.07
N ILE A 124 -25.20 17.44 7.12
CA ILE A 124 -25.98 16.48 7.93
C ILE A 124 -25.08 15.41 8.56
N VAL A 125 -24.36 15.78 9.62
CA VAL A 125 -23.67 14.87 10.57
C VAL A 125 -22.25 14.40 10.16
N THR A 126 -21.32 14.83 11.00
CA THR A 126 -19.91 14.45 11.14
C THR A 126 -19.77 12.99 11.58
N ASN A 127 -18.69 12.35 11.12
CA ASN A 127 -18.25 10.96 11.32
C ASN A 127 -18.74 9.96 10.28
N ILE A 128 -17.88 9.69 9.29
CA ILE A 128 -17.46 8.37 8.79
C ILE A 128 -16.62 8.64 7.53
N VAL A 129 -15.30 8.71 7.67
CA VAL A 129 -14.35 8.44 6.58
C VAL A 129 -13.13 7.75 7.17
N SER A 130 -13.09 6.41 7.11
CA SER A 130 -11.85 5.64 7.09
C SER A 130 -12.01 4.35 6.27
N SER A 131 -11.00 4.12 5.43
CA SER A 131 -10.51 2.90 4.78
C SER A 131 -11.47 1.71 4.45
N SER A 132 -11.47 1.34 3.16
CA SER A 132 -11.65 0.00 2.56
C SER A 132 -12.86 -0.87 2.94
N CYS A 133 -13.66 -1.22 1.92
CA CYS A 133 -14.76 -2.22 1.87
C CYS A 133 -15.94 -2.03 2.86
N HIS A 134 -15.72 -1.49 4.06
CA HIS A 134 -16.74 -1.25 5.08
C HIS A 134 -17.53 0.06 4.85
N SER A 135 -17.07 0.93 3.95
CA SER A 135 -17.67 2.25 3.73
C SER A 135 -19.02 2.21 3.00
N SER A 136 -19.27 1.27 2.10
CA SER A 136 -20.53 1.21 1.33
C SER A 136 -21.67 0.58 2.14
N SER A 137 -21.39 -0.48 2.91
CA SER A 137 -22.36 -1.10 3.82
C SER A 137 -22.84 -0.12 4.90
N ASN A 138 -21.97 0.77 5.38
CA ASN A 138 -22.33 1.82 6.32
C ASN A 138 -23.31 2.85 5.70
N ILE A 139 -23.18 3.18 4.41
CA ILE A 139 -24.10 4.09 3.72
C ILE A 139 -25.49 3.46 3.61
N ILE A 140 -25.56 2.19 3.20
CA ILE A 140 -26.83 1.46 3.09
C ILE A 140 -27.47 1.29 4.48
N GLY A 141 -26.67 0.91 5.49
CA GLY A 141 -27.12 0.75 6.87
C GLY A 141 -27.50 2.06 7.58
N TRP A 142 -26.91 3.18 7.17
CA TRP A 142 -27.35 4.52 7.59
C TRP A 142 -28.69 4.83 6.94
N ALA A 143 -28.77 4.74 5.61
CA ALA A 143 -29.96 5.15 4.86
C ALA A 143 -31.20 4.30 5.23
N SER A 144 -31.03 3.01 5.54
CA SER A 144 -32.14 2.16 6.02
C SER A 144 -32.70 2.58 7.38
N LYS A 145 -31.95 3.31 8.21
CA LYS A 145 -32.43 3.84 9.50
C LYS A 145 -33.23 5.13 9.35
N PHE A 146 -32.94 5.92 8.32
CA PHE A 146 -33.53 7.26 8.13
C PHE A 146 -34.65 7.29 7.11
N PHE A 147 -34.63 6.40 6.11
CA PHE A 147 -35.63 6.38 5.05
C PHE A 147 -36.51 5.12 5.15
N SER A 148 -37.77 5.32 5.49
CA SER A 148 -38.79 4.26 5.56
C SER A 148 -39.29 3.81 4.18
N ASN A 149 -39.07 4.61 3.14
CA ASN A 149 -39.47 4.32 1.76
C ASN A 149 -38.35 4.73 0.80
N ALA A 150 -37.37 3.83 0.62
CA ALA A 150 -36.20 4.05 -0.24
C ALA A 150 -35.92 2.85 -1.13
N MET A 151 -35.41 3.12 -2.32
CA MET A 151 -34.93 2.11 -3.27
C MET A 151 -33.42 2.32 -3.49
N PHE A 152 -32.63 1.28 -3.19
CA PHE A 152 -31.19 1.29 -3.47
C PHE A 152 -30.90 0.57 -4.76
N VAL A 153 -30.14 1.22 -5.64
CA VAL A 153 -29.77 0.69 -6.95
C VAL A 153 -28.26 0.71 -7.05
N THR A 154 -27.64 -0.47 -7.04
CA THR A 154 -26.20 -0.61 -7.25
C THR A 154 -25.94 -1.25 -8.59
N TYR A 155 -24.99 -0.67 -9.33
CA TYR A 155 -24.43 -1.27 -10.54
C TYR A 155 -22.92 -1.32 -10.35
N GLU A 156 -22.43 -2.49 -9.97
CA GLU A 156 -21.03 -2.72 -9.60
C GLU A 156 -20.52 -4.02 -10.18
N GLN A 157 -19.21 -4.20 -10.14
CA GLN A 157 -18.58 -5.41 -10.63
C GLN A 157 -18.85 -6.58 -9.67
N ILE A 158 -19.05 -7.77 -10.22
CA ILE A 158 -19.33 -9.01 -9.47
C ILE A 158 -18.20 -10.03 -9.66
N GLN A 159 -18.09 -10.98 -8.73
CA GLN A 159 -17.22 -12.15 -8.82
C GLN A 159 -15.72 -11.83 -8.99
N PRO A 160 -15.09 -11.16 -8.00
CA PRO A 160 -13.69 -10.70 -8.08
C PRO A 160 -12.66 -11.82 -8.27
N ASN A 161 -13.00 -13.05 -7.92
CA ASN A 161 -12.05 -14.15 -7.79
C ASN A 161 -11.89 -15.01 -9.05
N ASP A 162 -12.74 -14.85 -10.08
CA ASP A 162 -12.59 -15.60 -11.32
C ASP A 162 -11.55 -14.99 -12.29
N ALA A 163 -11.30 -15.65 -13.42
CA ALA A 163 -10.28 -15.18 -14.37
C ALA A 163 -10.58 -13.77 -14.93
N PHE A 164 -11.85 -13.44 -15.15
CA PHE A 164 -12.25 -12.13 -15.63
C PHE A 164 -12.18 -11.08 -14.51
N GLY A 165 -12.67 -11.42 -13.32
CA GLY A 165 -12.61 -10.60 -12.11
C GLY A 165 -11.17 -10.24 -11.73
N ARG A 166 -10.22 -11.18 -11.85
CA ARG A 166 -8.79 -10.93 -11.64
C ARG A 166 -8.21 -9.96 -12.67
N VAL A 167 -8.54 -10.13 -13.97
CA VAL A 167 -8.10 -9.21 -15.03
C VAL A 167 -8.71 -7.82 -14.85
N MET A 168 -9.97 -7.75 -14.42
CA MET A 168 -10.68 -6.51 -14.16
C MET A 168 -10.14 -5.78 -12.92
N ILE A 169 -9.87 -6.49 -11.81
CA ILE A 169 -9.19 -5.93 -10.64
C ILE A 169 -7.80 -5.48 -11.03
N ALA A 170 -7.06 -6.28 -11.79
CA ALA A 170 -5.78 -5.88 -12.32
C ALA A 170 -5.92 -4.61 -13.15
N SER A 171 -6.95 -4.47 -14.00
CA SER A 171 -7.20 -3.30 -14.84
C SER A 171 -7.58 -2.03 -14.07
N VAL A 172 -8.44 -2.16 -13.05
CA VAL A 172 -8.85 -1.05 -12.17
C VAL A 172 -7.71 -0.65 -11.22
N SER A 173 -6.90 -1.63 -10.81
CA SER A 173 -5.67 -1.44 -10.03
C SER A 173 -4.47 -1.08 -10.91
N SER A 174 -4.59 -1.18 -12.25
CA SER A 174 -3.57 -0.85 -13.25
C SER A 174 -3.76 0.54 -13.83
N ASN A 175 -4.28 1.48 -13.03
CA ASN A 175 -3.53 2.73 -13.04
C ASN A 175 -2.12 2.34 -12.62
N PRO A 176 -1.07 2.51 -13.45
CA PRO A 176 0.27 2.14 -13.06
C PRO A 176 0.59 3.00 -11.84
N ARG A 177 0.36 2.46 -10.63
CA ARG A 177 1.09 2.91 -9.47
C ARG A 177 2.50 2.55 -9.83
N SER A 178 3.18 3.52 -10.43
CA SER A 178 4.62 3.59 -10.48
C SER A 178 5.06 3.32 -9.06
N MET A 179 5.54 2.11 -8.85
CA MET A 179 5.82 1.64 -7.52
C MET A 179 7.25 2.03 -7.26
N PHE A 180 7.40 2.97 -6.35
CA PHE A 180 8.70 3.43 -5.94
C PHE A 180 9.11 2.68 -4.68
N ILE A 181 10.27 2.03 -4.72
CA ILE A 181 10.92 1.49 -3.53
C ILE A 181 12.04 2.44 -3.16
N ALA A 182 12.03 2.93 -1.93
CA ALA A 182 13.15 3.64 -1.35
C ALA A 182 14.05 2.64 -0.60
N VAL A 183 15.32 2.60 -0.95
CA VAL A 183 16.36 1.83 -0.27
C VAL A 183 17.27 2.81 0.44
N THR A 184 17.59 2.55 1.71
CA THR A 184 18.41 3.43 2.53
C THR A 184 19.48 2.64 3.26
N GLY A 185 20.71 3.15 3.28
CA GLY A 185 21.80 2.49 3.96
C GLY A 185 22.15 1.11 3.39
N GLY A 186 22.90 0.32 4.15
CA GLY A 186 23.36 -1.01 3.75
C GLY A 186 24.77 -1.01 3.15
N PHE A 187 25.17 -2.16 2.59
CA PHE A 187 26.42 -2.33 1.85
C PHE A 187 26.10 -2.48 0.37
N GLY A 188 26.82 -1.76 -0.48
CA GLY A 188 26.70 -1.84 -1.94
C GLY A 188 28.06 -2.03 -2.61
N LEU A 189 28.00 -2.41 -3.89
CA LEU A 189 29.15 -2.54 -4.76
C LEU A 189 29.29 -1.26 -5.60
N LEU A 190 30.44 -0.59 -5.51
CA LEU A 190 30.80 0.49 -6.44
C LEU A 190 31.49 -0.08 -7.69
N SER A 191 31.67 0.74 -8.72
CA SER A 191 32.37 0.39 -9.97
C SER A 191 33.81 -0.10 -9.76
N ASP A 192 34.40 0.17 -8.59
CA ASP A 192 35.73 -0.29 -8.19
C ASP A 192 35.72 -1.64 -7.44
N SER A 193 34.59 -2.33 -7.42
CA SER A 193 34.37 -3.60 -6.71
C SER A 193 34.65 -3.55 -5.21
N ARG A 194 34.74 -2.35 -4.61
CA ARG A 194 34.90 -2.19 -3.16
C ARG A 194 33.55 -2.04 -2.50
N HIS A 195 33.35 -2.76 -1.41
CA HIS A 195 32.17 -2.61 -0.58
C HIS A 195 32.22 -1.28 0.15
N ARG A 196 31.19 -0.47 -0.02
CA ARG A 196 31.01 0.74 0.78
C ARG A 196 29.64 0.74 1.43
N ARG A 197 29.57 1.47 2.52
CA ARG A 197 28.30 1.81 3.15
C ARG A 197 27.56 2.69 2.17
N LEU A 198 26.30 2.37 1.91
CA LEU A 198 25.42 3.28 1.21
C LEU A 198 25.13 4.43 2.18
N SER A 199 25.65 5.60 1.87
CA SER A 199 25.24 6.88 2.49
C SER A 199 23.93 7.38 1.89
N ASP A 200 23.45 6.72 0.85
CA ASP A 200 22.46 7.27 -0.04
C ASP A 200 21.05 6.76 0.26
N ILE A 201 20.08 7.60 -0.03
CA ILE A 201 18.68 7.22 -0.20
C ILE A 201 18.45 7.05 -1.71
N SER A 202 18.28 5.81 -2.14
CA SER A 202 18.04 5.47 -3.55
C SER A 202 16.57 5.15 -3.78
N VAL A 203 15.96 5.78 -4.78
CA VAL A 203 14.59 5.50 -5.18
C VAL A 203 14.59 4.70 -6.46
N PHE A 204 13.98 3.54 -6.42
CA PHE A 204 13.83 2.65 -7.56
C PHE A 204 12.39 2.61 -8.05
N HIS A 205 12.20 2.64 -9.36
CA HIS A 205 10.89 2.41 -9.99
C HIS A 205 10.78 0.95 -10.40
N ILE A 206 9.78 0.26 -9.87
CA ILE A 206 9.38 -1.06 -10.36
C ILE A 206 8.39 -0.85 -11.49
N THR A 207 8.79 -1.30 -12.69
CA THR A 207 7.89 -1.37 -13.84
C THR A 207 7.26 -2.75 -13.93
N ASN A 208 6.09 -2.85 -14.56
CA ASN A 208 5.53 -4.16 -14.93
C ASN A 208 6.23 -4.74 -16.20
N ASP A 209 7.31 -4.13 -16.70
CA ASP A 209 8.05 -4.63 -17.87
C ASP A 209 9.09 -5.67 -17.40
N PRO A 210 8.94 -6.95 -17.78
CA PRO A 210 9.88 -8.02 -17.39
C PRO A 210 11.31 -7.81 -17.92
N LYS A 211 11.55 -6.83 -18.80
CA LYS A 211 12.90 -6.45 -19.28
C LYS A 211 13.51 -5.27 -18.53
N LYS A 212 12.75 -4.56 -17.69
CA LYS A 212 13.16 -3.37 -16.92
C LYS A 212 12.54 -3.40 -15.52
N GLU A 213 12.77 -4.49 -14.80
CA GLU A 213 12.11 -4.74 -13.51
C GLU A 213 12.37 -3.63 -12.48
N ILE A 214 13.58 -3.06 -12.46
CA ILE A 214 13.98 -2.01 -11.51
C ILE A 214 14.87 -0.98 -12.21
N THR A 215 14.52 0.31 -12.11
CA THR A 215 15.38 1.41 -12.58
C THR A 215 15.65 2.39 -11.43
N LEU A 216 16.91 2.75 -11.19
CA LEU A 216 17.27 3.82 -10.27
C LEU A 216 16.77 5.16 -10.83
N VAL A 217 15.97 5.86 -10.05
CA VAL A 217 15.28 7.09 -10.43
C VAL A 217 16.04 8.31 -9.93
N ASN A 218 16.40 8.30 -8.65
CA ASN A 218 17.23 9.31 -8.03
C ASN A 218 17.98 8.72 -6.82
N SER A 219 19.09 9.36 -6.45
CA SER A 219 19.85 9.10 -5.23
C SER A 219 20.18 10.43 -4.55
N THR A 220 20.17 10.46 -3.21
CA THR A 220 20.62 11.62 -2.45
C THR A 220 21.44 11.16 -1.26
N GLU A 221 22.64 11.73 -1.13
CA GLU A 221 23.50 11.47 0.03
C GLU A 221 22.83 11.97 1.30
N LEU A 222 22.76 11.09 2.29
CA LEU A 222 22.41 11.41 3.65
C LEU A 222 23.71 11.74 4.38
N ASP A 223 23.84 12.97 4.91
CA ASP A 223 24.97 13.38 5.77
C ASP A 223 24.88 12.74 7.18
N ASN A 224 24.39 11.50 7.22
CA ASN A 224 24.17 10.68 8.39
C ASN A 224 24.16 9.18 7.99
N PRO A 225 25.27 8.65 7.45
CA PRO A 225 25.34 7.27 6.98
C PRO A 225 25.11 6.29 8.12
N ARG A 226 24.23 5.31 7.91
CA ARG A 226 23.82 4.34 8.93
C ARG A 226 23.51 2.96 8.35
N LEU A 227 23.69 1.95 9.21
CA LEU A 227 23.34 0.56 8.97
C LEU A 227 22.42 0.05 10.07
N PHE A 228 21.60 -0.94 9.73
CA PHE A 228 20.75 -1.67 10.67
C PHE A 228 19.80 -0.77 11.48
N HIS A 229 19.41 0.35 10.87
CA HIS A 229 18.32 1.21 11.30
C HIS A 229 16.98 0.55 10.93
N ALA A 230 15.91 0.96 11.60
CA ALA A 230 14.56 0.58 11.22
C ALA A 230 13.98 1.66 10.30
N VAL A 231 13.26 1.26 9.25
CA VAL A 231 12.58 2.15 8.31
C VAL A 231 11.12 1.78 8.27
N ILE A 232 10.23 2.77 8.34
CA ILE A 232 8.80 2.55 8.12
C ILE A 232 8.21 3.62 7.19
N PRO A 233 7.19 3.28 6.38
CA PRO A 233 6.40 4.28 5.68
C PRO A 233 5.46 4.99 6.67
N ILE A 234 5.47 6.33 6.68
CA ILE A 234 4.52 7.14 7.45
C ILE A 234 3.41 7.73 6.57
N SER A 235 3.63 7.81 5.25
CA SER A 235 2.62 8.20 4.25
C SER A 235 3.09 7.76 2.85
N ASP A 236 2.24 7.96 1.85
CA ASP A 236 2.53 7.67 0.43
C ASP A 236 3.86 8.26 -0.10
N ASN A 237 4.36 9.32 0.54
CA ASN A 237 5.53 10.04 0.08
C ASN A 237 6.53 10.35 1.20
N LYS A 238 6.40 9.69 2.36
CA LYS A 238 7.36 9.88 3.46
C LYS A 238 7.69 8.57 4.16
N ILE A 239 8.94 8.43 4.56
CA ILE A 239 9.41 7.37 5.46
C ILE A 239 10.02 8.01 6.71
N ALA A 240 9.98 7.29 7.82
CA ALA A 240 10.76 7.61 9.00
C ALA A 240 11.82 6.54 9.23
N ILE A 241 13.00 6.99 9.67
CA ILE A 241 14.17 6.18 9.95
C ILE A 241 14.52 6.32 11.43
N PHE A 242 14.67 5.19 12.11
CA PHE A 242 14.95 5.10 13.54
C PHE A 242 16.29 4.41 13.80
N GLY A 243 17.12 5.07 14.61
CA GLY A 243 18.37 4.52 15.14
C GLY A 243 19.33 3.98 14.08
N GLY A 244 19.97 2.85 14.39
CA GLY A 244 21.03 2.26 13.58
C GLY A 244 22.42 2.69 14.03
N ARG A 245 23.44 2.39 13.22
CA ARG A 245 24.84 2.70 13.56
C ARG A 245 25.70 3.03 12.36
N LEU A 246 26.68 3.92 12.55
CA LEU A 246 27.76 4.13 11.60
C LEU A 246 28.87 3.10 11.81
N SER A 247 29.20 2.74 13.04
CA SER A 247 30.26 1.78 13.35
C SER A 247 29.90 0.97 14.60
N PRO A 248 30.66 -0.07 14.97
CA PRO A 248 30.48 -0.73 16.27
C PRO A 248 30.60 0.22 17.48
N LEU A 249 31.12 1.44 17.30
CA LEU A 249 31.29 2.42 18.38
C LEU A 249 30.33 3.62 18.23
N LYS A 250 29.99 4.03 17.00
CA LYS A 250 29.11 5.19 16.74
C LYS A 250 27.71 4.74 16.34
N HIS A 251 26.74 5.02 17.22
CA HIS A 251 25.34 4.65 17.09
C HIS A 251 24.46 5.89 17.04
N TYR A 252 23.27 5.73 16.47
CA TYR A 252 22.30 6.81 16.36
C TYR A 252 21.07 6.50 17.22
N GLY A 253 20.54 7.55 17.86
CA GLY A 253 19.25 7.55 18.56
C GLY A 253 18.31 8.63 18.04
N ASP A 254 18.67 9.26 16.91
CA ASP A 254 17.86 10.27 16.24
C ASP A 254 16.73 9.62 15.42
N VAL A 255 15.79 10.47 15.01
CA VAL A 255 14.75 10.14 14.04
C VAL A 255 14.95 11.02 12.83
N ILE A 256 14.97 10.40 11.65
CA ILE A 256 15.03 11.11 10.37
C ILE A 256 13.72 10.89 9.63
N VAL A 257 13.16 11.97 9.07
CA VAL A 257 12.03 11.90 8.15
C VAL A 257 12.53 12.21 6.75
N VAL A 258 12.26 11.32 5.81
CA VAL A 258 12.56 11.52 4.40
C VAL A 258 11.26 11.76 3.66
N THR A 259 11.24 12.77 2.80
CA THR A 259 10.11 13.15 1.95
C THR A 259 10.48 13.01 0.49
N PHE A 260 9.63 12.29 -0.25
CA PHE A 260 9.74 12.10 -1.69
C PHE A 260 8.77 13.05 -2.39
N ASN A 261 9.31 14.02 -3.12
CA ASN A 261 8.55 14.98 -3.91
C ASN A 261 8.55 14.53 -5.37
N LEU A 262 7.40 14.09 -5.85
CA LEU A 262 7.21 13.77 -7.27
C LEU A 262 6.93 15.08 -8.02
N GLU A 263 7.87 15.52 -8.87
CA GLU A 263 7.58 16.63 -9.79
C GLU A 263 6.54 16.18 -10.82
N PRO A 264 5.51 17.00 -11.13
CA PRO A 264 4.66 16.76 -12.28
C PRO A 264 5.53 16.77 -13.54
N ILE A 265 5.34 15.80 -14.42
CA ILE A 265 5.97 15.79 -15.74
C ILE A 265 5.47 17.03 -16.49
N HIS A 266 6.31 18.05 -16.61
CA HIS A 266 6.10 19.10 -17.60
C HIS A 266 6.54 18.54 -18.95
N THR A 267 5.58 18.30 -19.84
CA THR A 267 5.89 18.20 -21.27
C THR A 267 6.26 19.61 -21.70
N ASP A 268 7.55 19.86 -21.97
CA ASP A 268 7.99 21.12 -22.54
C ASP A 268 7.29 21.31 -23.91
N GLU A 269 6.21 22.09 -23.93
CA GLU A 269 5.66 22.68 -25.15
C GLU A 269 6.53 23.87 -25.56
N SER A 270 7.78 23.62 -25.94
CA SER A 270 8.60 24.60 -26.63
C SER A 270 9.67 23.95 -27.50
N THR A 271 9.22 23.32 -28.59
CA THR A 271 10.06 23.22 -29.80
C THR A 271 9.23 23.70 -30.98
N THR A 272 9.67 24.84 -31.49
CA THR A 272 9.25 25.51 -32.70
C THR A 272 9.17 24.59 -33.91
N GLU A 273 8.21 24.89 -34.78
CA GLU A 273 7.90 24.24 -36.05
C GLU A 273 9.14 23.98 -36.92
N GLY A 274 9.29 22.76 -37.42
CA GLY A 274 10.29 22.40 -38.42
C GLY A 274 10.70 20.92 -38.42
N ASP A 275 10.11 20.17 -39.35
CA ASP A 275 10.53 18.88 -39.92
C ASP A 275 10.45 17.56 -39.14
N SER A 276 9.67 16.66 -39.76
CA SER A 276 9.62 15.20 -39.62
C SER A 276 9.11 14.63 -38.29
N ALA A 277 7.91 14.04 -38.36
CA ALA A 277 7.29 13.27 -37.30
C ALA A 277 8.16 12.07 -36.88
N LYS A 278 8.99 12.27 -35.85
CA LYS A 278 9.47 11.18 -35.00
C LYS A 278 8.45 10.99 -33.88
N THR A 279 7.75 9.87 -33.91
CA THR A 279 7.01 9.34 -32.76
C THR A 279 7.94 9.36 -31.53
N PRO A 280 7.51 9.91 -30.38
CA PRO A 280 8.32 9.87 -29.18
C PRO A 280 8.53 8.39 -28.81
N THR A 281 9.79 7.94 -28.87
CA THR A 281 10.18 6.62 -28.41
C THR A 281 9.97 6.56 -26.89
N SER A 282 9.49 5.42 -26.38
CA SER A 282 9.07 5.20 -24.99
C SER A 282 10.20 5.25 -23.94
N SER A 283 11.33 5.90 -24.22
CA SER A 283 12.56 5.79 -23.45
C SER A 283 12.92 7.00 -22.57
N GLN A 284 12.08 8.03 -22.43
CA GLN A 284 12.42 9.20 -21.61
C GLN A 284 11.29 9.75 -20.71
N LEU A 285 10.53 8.88 -20.05
CA LEU A 285 9.82 9.28 -18.83
C LEU A 285 10.80 9.17 -17.64
N LYS A 286 11.70 10.14 -17.48
CA LYS A 286 12.47 10.27 -16.24
C LYS A 286 11.53 10.86 -15.19
N HIS A 287 10.94 10.02 -14.36
CA HIS A 287 10.34 10.49 -13.11
C HIS A 287 11.43 11.23 -12.33
N LYS A 288 11.30 12.56 -12.14
CA LYS A 288 12.21 13.30 -11.27
C LYS A 288 11.63 13.25 -9.87
N VAL A 289 12.21 12.41 -9.02
CA VAL A 289 11.85 12.30 -7.60
C VAL A 289 12.83 13.16 -6.83
N ASP A 290 12.41 14.31 -6.34
CA ASP A 290 13.21 15.09 -5.40
C ASP A 290 13.14 14.47 -3.99
N ILE A 291 14.29 14.34 -3.32
CA ILE A 291 14.42 13.64 -2.04
C ILE A 291 14.89 14.66 -1.00
N GLY A 292 13.96 15.09 -0.15
CA GLY A 292 14.27 15.91 1.01
C GLY A 292 14.36 15.05 2.28
N TRP A 293 15.23 15.41 3.21
CA TRP A 293 15.27 14.77 4.53
C TRP A 293 15.51 15.79 5.63
N GLU A 294 15.01 15.49 6.83
CA GLU A 294 15.25 16.27 8.03
C GLU A 294 15.47 15.36 9.24
N SER A 295 16.38 15.73 10.13
CA SER A 295 16.43 15.17 11.49
C SER A 295 15.39 15.89 12.34
N ILE A 296 14.50 15.14 12.98
CA ILE A 296 13.44 15.74 13.79
C ILE A 296 13.86 15.81 15.26
N ALA A 297 13.74 17.00 15.84
CA ALA A 297 13.88 17.17 17.29
C ALA A 297 12.75 16.40 17.99
N CYS A 298 13.13 15.52 18.91
CA CYS A 298 12.22 14.67 19.67
C CYS A 298 12.28 15.02 21.17
N SER A 299 11.22 14.69 21.90
CA SER A 299 11.13 14.89 23.35
C SER A 299 10.45 13.70 24.04
N GLY A 300 10.37 13.71 25.38
CA GLY A 300 9.78 12.61 26.16
C GLY A 300 10.80 11.53 26.53
N ASP A 301 10.32 10.29 26.71
CA ASP A 301 11.12 9.15 27.16
C ASP A 301 11.95 8.58 26.00
N MET A 302 13.03 9.26 25.64
CA MET A 302 13.82 8.87 24.47
C MET A 302 14.51 7.51 24.67
N PRO A 303 14.40 6.58 23.70
CA PRO A 303 15.06 5.29 23.79
C PRO A 303 16.58 5.44 23.67
N THR A 304 17.33 4.58 24.36
CA THR A 304 18.77 4.46 24.16
C THR A 304 19.09 4.13 22.71
N ALA A 305 20.18 4.72 22.19
CA ALA A 305 20.70 4.44 20.84
C ALA A 305 20.90 2.93 20.62
N ARG A 306 20.37 2.42 19.51
CA ARG A 306 20.21 0.98 19.26
C ARG A 306 20.19 0.66 17.77
N TRP A 307 20.51 -0.58 17.44
CA TRP A 307 20.49 -1.11 16.07
C TRP A 307 19.86 -2.51 16.05
N ARG A 308 19.45 -2.98 14.87
CA ARG A 308 18.74 -4.27 14.68
C ARG A 308 17.49 -4.42 15.55
N HIS A 309 16.86 -3.30 15.89
CA HIS A 309 15.53 -3.21 16.47
C HIS A 309 14.48 -3.21 15.36
N THR A 310 13.21 -3.32 15.73
CA THR A 310 12.10 -3.20 14.78
C THR A 310 11.29 -1.94 15.05
N ALA A 311 10.64 -1.45 14.00
CA ALA A 311 9.66 -0.38 14.05
C ALA A 311 8.38 -0.88 13.37
N THR A 312 7.22 -0.67 13.97
CA THR A 312 5.93 -1.13 13.45
C THR A 312 4.88 -0.06 13.63
N ILE A 313 4.13 0.28 12.58
CA ILE A 313 2.98 1.20 12.70
C ILE A 313 1.86 0.48 13.44
N ILE A 314 1.40 1.06 14.53
CA ILE A 314 0.39 0.44 15.43
C ILE A 314 -0.98 1.10 15.33
N ASP A 315 -1.00 2.38 15.00
CA ASP A 315 -2.18 3.24 14.78
C ASP A 315 -1.78 4.44 13.90
N ASP A 316 -2.76 5.23 13.45
CA ASP A 316 -2.57 6.43 12.65
C ASP A 316 -1.65 7.42 13.37
N GLY A 317 -0.43 7.59 12.84
CA GLY A 317 0.55 8.52 13.40
C GLY A 317 1.32 8.00 14.62
N LYS A 318 1.19 6.72 14.99
CA LYS A 318 1.98 6.08 16.06
C LYS A 318 2.79 4.89 15.59
N CYS A 319 4.03 4.80 16.07
CA CYS A 319 4.95 3.71 15.77
C CYS A 319 5.49 3.07 17.05
N LEU A 320 5.43 1.74 17.13
CA LEU A 320 6.07 0.94 18.16
C LEU A 320 7.51 0.62 17.76
N ILE A 321 8.45 0.90 18.66
CA ILE A 321 9.83 0.43 18.59
C ILE A 321 10.03 -0.68 19.62
N PHE A 322 10.61 -1.80 19.19
CA PHE A 322 10.85 -2.94 20.07
C PHE A 322 12.27 -3.52 19.92
N GLY A 323 12.88 -3.79 21.08
CA GLY A 323 14.12 -4.54 21.23
C GLY A 323 15.34 -3.87 20.57
N GLY A 324 16.22 -4.70 20.00
CA GLY A 324 17.49 -4.28 19.43
C GLY A 324 18.66 -4.48 20.39
N ILE A 325 19.82 -3.94 20.01
CA ILE A 325 21.06 -4.06 20.77
C ILE A 325 21.75 -2.69 20.87
N THR A 326 22.26 -2.39 22.06
CA THR A 326 22.94 -1.11 22.37
C THR A 326 24.41 -1.11 21.94
N THR A 327 25.08 0.04 22.13
CA THR A 327 26.54 0.19 22.02
C THR A 327 27.32 -0.82 22.86
N ASN A 328 26.84 -1.11 24.07
CA ASN A 328 27.52 -1.98 25.03
C ASN A 328 27.11 -3.44 24.87
N MET A 329 26.60 -3.81 23.69
CA MET A 329 26.16 -5.17 23.35
C MET A 329 25.03 -5.72 24.24
N VAL A 330 24.32 -4.85 24.96
CA VAL A 330 23.11 -5.24 25.71
C VAL A 330 21.94 -5.43 24.76
N THR A 331 21.38 -6.65 24.74
CA THR A 331 20.15 -6.98 24.01
C THR A 331 18.93 -6.51 24.81
N LEU A 332 17.98 -5.86 24.13
CA LEU A 332 16.85 -5.17 24.75
C LEU A 332 15.51 -5.88 24.50
N ASN A 333 14.55 -5.68 25.42
CA ASN A 333 13.13 -6.08 25.32
C ASN A 333 12.18 -4.93 25.69
N ASP A 334 12.66 -3.69 25.71
CA ASP A 334 11.83 -2.53 25.99
C ASP A 334 10.98 -2.13 24.77
N SER A 335 9.84 -1.53 25.06
CA SER A 335 8.87 -1.03 24.07
C SER A 335 8.74 0.48 24.22
N TYR A 336 8.81 1.19 23.09
CA TYR A 336 8.55 2.63 23.02
C TYR A 336 7.52 2.93 21.95
N ILE A 337 6.66 3.90 22.22
CA ILE A 337 5.78 4.48 21.21
C ILE A 337 6.34 5.84 20.81
N PHE A 338 6.45 6.05 19.52
CA PHE A 338 6.72 7.35 18.92
C PHE A 338 5.44 7.90 18.28
N GLU A 339 5.04 9.11 18.67
CA GLU A 339 3.92 9.82 18.07
C GLU A 339 4.43 10.88 17.09
N PHE A 340 4.12 10.74 15.80
CA PHE A 340 4.66 11.60 14.74
C PHE A 340 4.17 13.04 14.83
N ALA A 341 2.92 13.27 15.25
CA ALA A 341 2.33 14.61 15.32
C ALA A 341 3.01 15.47 16.40
N SER A 342 3.22 14.89 17.58
CA SER A 342 3.84 15.58 18.72
C SER A 342 5.36 15.43 18.76
N ARG A 343 5.94 14.51 17.97
CA ARG A 343 7.37 14.13 17.98
C ARG A 343 7.83 13.69 19.37
N LYS A 344 6.95 13.01 20.11
CA LYS A 344 7.19 12.54 21.46
C LYS A 344 7.41 11.05 21.53
N TRP A 345 8.34 10.67 22.39
CA TRP A 345 8.57 9.32 22.83
C TRP A 345 7.87 9.06 24.15
N SER A 346 7.24 7.89 24.26
CA SER A 346 6.67 7.38 25.49
C SER A 346 7.18 5.96 25.71
N ARG A 347 7.75 5.68 26.88
CA ARG A 347 8.10 4.32 27.25
C ARG A 347 6.84 3.57 27.65
N VAL A 348 6.61 2.39 27.09
CA VAL A 348 5.42 1.59 27.39
C VAL A 348 5.76 0.55 28.44
N SER A 349 5.01 0.56 29.54
CA SER A 349 5.00 -0.54 30.50
C SER A 349 4.04 -1.61 29.99
N VAL A 350 4.57 -2.80 29.69
CA VAL A 350 3.79 -3.89 29.08
C VAL A 350 3.75 -5.08 30.04
N ALA A 351 2.56 -5.63 30.26
CA ALA A 351 2.39 -6.84 31.05
C ALA A 351 2.84 -8.10 30.28
N GLY A 352 3.18 -9.17 31.00
CA GLY A 352 3.65 -10.41 30.40
C GLY A 352 5.15 -10.42 30.11
N LEU A 353 5.66 -11.57 29.69
CA LEU A 353 7.10 -11.79 29.50
C LEU A 353 7.44 -11.84 28.02
N VAL A 354 8.46 -11.09 27.62
CA VAL A 354 9.10 -11.21 26.31
C VAL A 354 10.61 -11.17 26.47
N SER A 355 11.28 -12.14 25.85
CA SER A 355 12.74 -12.23 25.88
C SER A 355 13.38 -11.10 25.08
N PRO A 356 14.49 -10.50 25.57
CA PRO A 356 15.25 -9.52 24.81
C PRO A 356 15.75 -10.13 23.52
N ARG A 357 15.70 -9.34 22.44
CA ARG A 357 16.12 -9.81 21.11
C ARG A 357 16.49 -8.68 20.16
N HIS A 358 17.38 -8.99 19.23
CA HIS A 358 17.72 -8.17 18.06
C HIS A 358 17.69 -9.03 16.78
N SER A 359 17.79 -8.42 15.60
CA SER A 359 17.72 -9.13 14.30
C SER A 359 16.42 -9.94 14.10
N HIS A 360 15.37 -9.58 14.83
CA HIS A 360 14.04 -10.15 14.72
C HIS A 360 13.22 -9.35 13.70
N THR A 361 12.05 -9.86 13.34
CA THR A 361 11.03 -9.10 12.61
C THR A 361 9.83 -8.82 13.49
N ALA A 362 9.13 -7.73 13.20
CA ALA A 362 7.89 -7.36 13.86
C ALA A 362 6.88 -6.88 12.82
N CYS A 363 5.67 -7.41 12.86
CA CYS A 363 4.61 -7.07 11.92
C CYS A 363 3.30 -6.81 12.66
N LYS A 364 2.51 -5.83 12.19
CA LYS A 364 1.14 -5.61 12.65
C LYS A 364 0.24 -6.73 12.12
N TRP A 365 -0.52 -7.36 13.02
CA TRP A 365 -1.53 -8.38 12.71
C TRP A 365 -2.77 -8.13 13.57
N LYS A 366 -3.87 -7.67 12.97
CA LYS A 366 -5.10 -7.29 13.69
C LYS A 366 -4.76 -6.33 14.85
N ASP A 367 -5.22 -6.64 16.06
CA ASP A 367 -4.94 -5.86 17.28
C ASP A 367 -3.59 -6.24 17.94
N TYR A 368 -2.68 -6.87 17.20
CA TYR A 368 -1.39 -7.34 17.71
C TYR A 368 -0.20 -6.82 16.91
N VAL A 369 0.96 -6.74 17.56
CA VAL A 369 2.26 -6.76 16.88
C VAL A 369 2.91 -8.11 17.13
N VAL A 370 3.10 -8.90 16.08
CA VAL A 370 3.75 -10.22 16.15
C VAL A 370 5.24 -10.06 15.93
N VAL A 371 6.04 -10.62 16.84
CA VAL A 371 7.50 -10.62 16.83
C VAL A 371 8.01 -12.03 16.67
N TYR A 372 8.81 -12.27 15.63
CA TYR A 372 9.34 -13.59 15.32
C TYR A 372 10.86 -13.60 15.18
N GLY A 373 11.45 -14.68 15.72
CA GLY A 373 12.88 -14.96 15.66
C GLY A 373 13.74 -13.89 16.31
N GLY A 374 14.94 -13.70 15.77
CA GLY A 374 16.00 -12.87 16.33
C GLY A 374 16.94 -13.63 17.25
N LEU A 375 17.93 -12.91 17.76
CA LEU A 375 18.92 -13.39 18.71
C LEU A 375 18.72 -12.70 20.06
N GLY A 376 18.65 -13.49 21.12
CA GLY A 376 18.54 -13.01 22.49
C GLY A 376 19.89 -12.83 23.19
N PHE A 377 19.91 -13.09 24.50
CA PHE A 377 21.15 -13.10 25.29
C PHE A 377 22.12 -14.20 24.79
N ASP A 378 23.41 -13.94 24.85
CA ASP A 378 24.49 -14.81 24.32
C ASP A 378 24.32 -15.24 22.86
N PHE A 379 23.63 -14.42 22.04
CA PHE A 379 23.35 -14.74 20.64
C PHE A 379 22.55 -16.04 20.43
N LYS A 380 21.77 -16.47 21.42
CA LYS A 380 20.88 -17.62 21.29
C LYS A 380 19.65 -17.26 20.44
N PRO A 381 19.29 -18.07 19.43
CA PRO A 381 18.08 -17.83 18.65
C PRO A 381 16.82 -17.82 19.52
N ALA A 382 15.94 -16.86 19.29
CA ALA A 382 14.65 -16.80 19.97
C ALA A 382 13.69 -17.87 19.42
N ILE A 383 12.85 -18.40 20.30
CA ILE A 383 11.90 -19.47 20.01
C ILE A 383 10.47 -18.91 19.99
N GLY A 384 9.66 -19.40 19.06
CA GLY A 384 8.23 -19.08 18.97
C GLY A 384 7.94 -17.66 18.50
N ILE A 385 6.66 -17.30 18.52
CA ILE A 385 6.18 -15.95 18.20
C ILE A 385 5.67 -15.31 19.48
N SER A 386 6.12 -14.09 19.76
CA SER A 386 5.55 -13.25 20.82
C SER A 386 4.61 -12.24 20.18
N ALA A 387 3.37 -12.13 20.66
CA ALA A 387 2.41 -11.15 20.16
C ALA A 387 2.10 -10.12 21.24
N LEU A 388 2.29 -8.84 20.93
CA LEU A 388 1.90 -7.73 21.79
C LEU A 388 0.47 -7.34 21.46
N ASN A 389 -0.46 -7.49 22.38
CA ASN A 389 -1.79 -6.92 22.23
C ASN A 389 -1.70 -5.40 22.37
N ILE A 390 -2.20 -4.69 21.37
CA ILE A 390 -2.19 -3.23 21.28
C ILE A 390 -3.60 -2.65 21.17
N LYS A 391 -4.63 -3.42 21.51
CA LYS A 391 -6.02 -2.97 21.50
C LYS A 391 -6.28 -1.85 22.51
N ASP A 392 -5.68 -1.96 23.68
CA ASP A 392 -5.74 -0.96 24.74
C ASP A 392 -4.30 -0.50 25.05
N GLU A 393 -3.99 0.76 24.71
CA GLU A 393 -2.67 1.32 24.93
C GLU A 393 -2.28 1.40 26.41
N LEU A 394 -3.27 1.46 27.32
CA LEU A 394 -3.05 1.51 28.77
C LEU A 394 -2.87 0.12 29.37
N ALA A 395 -3.26 -0.93 28.65
CA ALA A 395 -3.27 -2.31 29.12
C ALA A 395 -2.63 -3.29 28.11
N MET A 396 -1.54 -2.87 27.47
CA MET A 396 -0.80 -3.73 26.54
C MET A 396 -0.23 -4.94 27.26
N ASN A 397 -0.32 -6.12 26.63
CA ASN A 397 0.26 -7.34 27.16
C ASN A 397 0.91 -8.23 26.09
N TRP A 398 2.03 -8.84 26.45
CA TRP A 398 2.66 -9.88 25.65
C TRP A 398 2.00 -11.23 25.89
N ILE A 399 1.71 -11.93 24.80
CA ILE A 399 1.28 -13.33 24.80
C ILE A 399 2.23 -14.17 23.95
N SER A 400 2.45 -15.42 24.35
CA SER A 400 3.19 -16.40 23.56
C SER A 400 2.24 -17.13 22.63
N LEU A 401 2.61 -17.22 21.35
CA LEU A 401 1.88 -18.02 20.36
C LEU A 401 2.65 -19.32 20.15
N GLU A 402 2.09 -20.41 20.65
CA GLU A 402 2.68 -21.74 20.55
C GLU A 402 2.24 -22.46 19.27
N PHE A 403 3.17 -23.24 18.70
CA PHE A 403 2.98 -23.97 17.45
C PHE A 403 3.45 -25.41 17.64
N ASN A 404 2.69 -26.35 17.08
CA ASN A 404 3.05 -27.77 17.03
C ASN A 404 2.86 -28.29 15.58
N PRO A 405 3.94 -28.67 14.86
CA PRO A 405 5.34 -28.71 15.29
C PRO A 405 5.92 -27.31 15.59
N GLN A 406 7.00 -27.26 16.36
CA GLN A 406 7.67 -26.02 16.74
C GLN A 406 8.20 -25.28 15.51
N LEU A 407 8.07 -23.94 15.50
CA LEU A 407 8.64 -23.10 14.46
C LEU A 407 10.18 -23.16 14.47
N PRO A 408 10.84 -23.17 13.30
CA PRO A 408 12.29 -23.10 13.21
C PRO A 408 12.81 -21.78 13.80
N THR A 409 14.03 -21.79 14.33
CA THR A 409 14.60 -20.58 14.93
C THR A 409 15.41 -19.81 13.91
N ARG A 410 15.22 -18.50 13.77
CA ARG A 410 15.99 -17.74 12.77
C ARG A 410 16.17 -16.28 13.10
N TYR A 411 17.17 -15.66 12.49
CA TYR A 411 17.46 -14.23 12.63
C TYR A 411 17.90 -13.60 11.30
N SER A 412 17.83 -12.28 11.20
CA SER A 412 18.15 -11.51 9.98
C SER A 412 17.32 -11.92 8.75
N HIS A 413 16.11 -12.41 8.99
CA HIS A 413 15.07 -12.65 8.00
C HIS A 413 14.25 -11.37 7.79
N THR A 414 13.42 -11.36 6.74
CA THR A 414 12.36 -10.36 6.56
C THR A 414 11.00 -11.04 6.76
N ALA A 415 9.97 -10.27 7.13
CA ALA A 415 8.64 -10.82 7.32
C ALA A 415 7.53 -9.85 6.93
N HIS A 416 6.40 -10.40 6.47
CA HIS A 416 5.22 -9.66 6.03
C HIS A 416 3.96 -10.36 6.51
N VAL A 417 2.97 -9.59 6.96
CA VAL A 417 1.64 -10.11 7.28
C VAL A 417 0.69 -9.87 6.11
N LEU A 418 0.14 -10.94 5.56
CA LEU A 418 -0.97 -10.91 4.61
C LEU A 418 -2.17 -11.60 5.24
N GLU A 419 -3.14 -10.78 5.67
CA GLU A 419 -4.34 -11.26 6.38
C GLU A 419 -3.94 -12.00 7.67
N ASP A 420 -4.16 -13.31 7.73
CA ASP A 420 -3.79 -14.16 8.86
C ASP A 420 -2.50 -14.96 8.64
N ARG A 421 -1.76 -14.68 7.56
CA ARG A 421 -0.50 -15.34 7.22
C ARG A 421 0.69 -14.43 7.51
N LEU A 422 1.63 -14.89 8.33
CA LEU A 422 2.96 -14.32 8.51
C LEU A 422 3.93 -15.05 7.58
N LEU A 423 4.40 -14.34 6.56
CA LEU A 423 5.35 -14.82 5.57
C LEU A 423 6.75 -14.42 6.02
N VAL A 424 7.63 -15.40 6.21
CA VAL A 424 9.00 -15.18 6.65
C VAL A 424 9.97 -15.61 5.57
N ILE A 425 10.74 -14.66 5.06
CA ILE A 425 11.67 -14.87 3.95
C ILE A 425 13.10 -14.87 4.47
N GLY A 426 13.82 -15.95 4.16
CA GLY A 426 15.24 -16.09 4.43
C GLY A 426 15.61 -16.07 5.92
N GLY A 427 16.78 -15.51 6.20
CA GLY A 427 17.42 -15.50 7.50
C GLY A 427 18.36 -16.68 7.71
N ILE A 428 19.01 -16.68 8.87
CA ILE A 428 19.93 -17.72 9.29
C ILE A 428 19.26 -18.52 10.40
N ASP A 429 19.16 -19.82 10.19
CA ASP A 429 18.84 -20.80 11.22
C ASP A 429 20.12 -21.62 11.48
N PRO A 430 20.69 -21.61 12.69
CA PRO A 430 21.94 -22.32 12.98
C PRO A 430 21.80 -23.85 12.95
N PHE A 431 20.57 -24.37 12.93
CA PHE A 431 20.28 -25.80 12.93
C PHE A 431 19.87 -26.34 11.56
N LEU A 432 19.59 -25.46 10.59
CA LEU A 432 19.23 -25.84 9.23
C LEU A 432 20.36 -25.52 8.25
N THR A 433 20.54 -26.41 7.27
CA THR A 433 21.51 -26.23 6.18
C THR A 433 20.98 -25.32 5.06
N CYS A 434 19.66 -25.12 4.98
CA CYS A 434 19.02 -24.30 3.96
C CYS A 434 18.53 -22.95 4.52
N THR A 435 19.08 -21.85 4.00
CA THR A 435 18.71 -20.48 4.40
C THR A 435 17.76 -19.81 3.41
N ASN A 436 17.69 -20.27 2.16
CA ASN A 436 16.83 -19.72 1.11
C ASN A 436 15.41 -20.27 1.18
N THR A 437 14.71 -19.96 2.27
CA THR A 437 13.39 -20.52 2.57
C THR A 437 12.32 -19.43 2.69
N LEU A 438 11.09 -19.79 2.33
CA LEU A 438 9.87 -19.07 2.69
C LEU A 438 9.13 -19.91 3.72
N ILE A 439 8.90 -19.37 4.92
CA ILE A 439 7.98 -19.96 5.88
C ILE A 439 6.66 -19.22 5.79
N ASP A 440 5.59 -19.96 5.61
CA ASP A 440 4.23 -19.48 5.65
C ASP A 440 3.56 -19.94 6.94
N ILE A 441 3.28 -18.99 7.83
CA ILE A 441 2.76 -19.23 9.17
C ILE A 441 1.34 -18.69 9.26
N ASN A 442 0.36 -19.56 9.48
CA ASN A 442 -1.01 -19.12 9.77
C ASN A 442 -1.13 -18.79 11.27
N LEU A 443 -1.34 -17.50 11.54
CA LEU A 443 -1.46 -16.94 12.89
C LEU A 443 -2.80 -17.21 13.55
N GLU A 444 -3.82 -17.72 12.85
CA GLU A 444 -5.12 -18.01 13.47
C GLU A 444 -5.18 -19.47 13.93
N ASN A 445 -4.89 -20.41 13.03
CA ASN A 445 -4.99 -21.84 13.32
C ASN A 445 -3.68 -22.48 13.83
N ARG A 446 -2.62 -21.67 14.02
CA ARG A 446 -1.31 -22.10 14.56
C ARG A 446 -0.62 -23.19 13.74
N THR A 447 -0.76 -23.14 12.41
CA THR A 447 -0.05 -24.05 11.49
C THR A 447 1.02 -23.31 10.69
N TRP A 448 2.01 -24.05 10.17
CA TRP A 448 3.00 -23.47 9.29
C TRP A 448 3.53 -24.48 8.26
N ARG A 449 4.09 -23.97 7.16
CA ARG A 449 4.77 -24.74 6.11
C ARG A 449 6.03 -24.00 5.68
N MET A 450 7.03 -24.74 5.21
CA MET A 450 8.28 -24.18 4.72
C MET A 450 8.53 -24.64 3.29
N PHE A 451 8.90 -23.68 2.44
CA PHE A 451 9.19 -23.85 1.02
C PHE A 451 10.64 -23.46 0.75
N LEU A 452 11.31 -24.22 -0.12
CA LEU A 452 12.62 -23.85 -0.64
C LEU A 452 12.42 -22.91 -1.84
N LEU A 453 13.01 -21.72 -1.79
CA LEU A 453 12.83 -20.70 -2.84
C LEU A 453 13.68 -20.97 -4.08
N GLN A 454 14.81 -21.63 -3.90
CA GLN A 454 15.70 -22.00 -4.99
C GLN A 454 16.37 -23.32 -4.67
N GLU A 455 16.23 -24.29 -5.57
CA GLU A 455 17.04 -25.51 -5.50
C GLU A 455 18.52 -25.16 -5.68
N PRO A 456 19.41 -25.71 -4.84
CA PRO A 456 20.85 -25.52 -5.01
C PRO A 456 21.30 -26.12 -6.35
N CYS A 457 21.66 -25.27 -7.31
CA CYS A 457 22.12 -25.65 -8.63
C CYS A 457 23.32 -24.80 -9.03
N ILE A 458 24.33 -25.43 -9.65
CA ILE A 458 25.60 -24.79 -10.05
C ILE A 458 25.39 -23.70 -11.12
N GLU A 459 24.34 -23.81 -11.93
CA GLU A 459 24.08 -22.91 -13.05
C GLU A 459 23.29 -21.66 -12.67
N LYS A 460 22.71 -21.60 -11.46
CA LYS A 460 21.95 -20.44 -11.00
C LYS A 460 22.83 -19.49 -10.17
N PRO A 461 22.58 -18.17 -10.20
CA PRO A 461 23.30 -17.24 -9.33
C PRO A 461 23.13 -17.62 -7.86
N ILE A 462 24.22 -17.49 -7.10
CA ILE A 462 24.23 -17.71 -5.66
C ILE A 462 23.24 -16.74 -5.01
N LEU A 463 22.32 -17.29 -4.22
CA LEU A 463 21.33 -16.52 -3.48
C LEU A 463 21.63 -16.60 -1.99
N MET A 464 21.76 -15.44 -1.33
CA MET A 464 21.99 -15.33 0.11
C MET A 464 20.93 -14.44 0.76
N LEU A 465 19.82 -15.02 1.18
CA LEU A 465 18.71 -14.28 1.80
C LEU A 465 18.94 -13.98 3.29
N HIS A 466 20.05 -13.34 3.66
CA HIS A 466 20.25 -12.80 5.01
C HIS A 466 20.74 -11.35 4.97
N ASN A 467 20.26 -10.51 5.89
CA ASN A 467 20.38 -9.04 5.82
C ASN A 467 19.90 -8.46 4.47
N HIS A 468 18.96 -9.14 3.81
CA HIS A 468 18.24 -8.61 2.66
C HIS A 468 17.07 -7.75 3.15
N ASP A 469 16.52 -6.95 2.25
CA ASP A 469 15.22 -6.33 2.45
C ASP A 469 14.17 -6.99 1.55
N SER A 470 12.90 -6.87 1.90
CA SER A 470 11.83 -7.37 1.05
C SER A 470 10.58 -6.52 1.15
N VAL A 471 9.86 -6.44 0.03
CA VAL A 471 8.63 -5.65 -0.09
C VAL A 471 7.53 -6.55 -0.62
N CYS A 472 6.42 -6.61 0.10
CA CYS A 472 5.23 -7.35 -0.31
C CYS A 472 4.26 -6.45 -1.08
N LEU A 473 3.91 -6.83 -2.31
CA LEU A 473 3.07 -5.99 -3.18
C LEU A 473 1.57 -6.29 -3.02
N GLY A 474 1.05 -6.02 -1.83
CA GLY A 474 -0.40 -5.95 -1.55
C GLY A 474 -1.18 -7.27 -1.71
N LYS A 475 -2.39 -7.28 -1.14
CA LYS A 475 -3.29 -8.46 -1.09
C LYS A 475 -3.65 -9.04 -2.47
N SER A 476 -3.62 -8.23 -3.53
CA SER A 476 -4.09 -8.61 -4.87
C SER A 476 -3.05 -9.30 -5.75
N ARG A 477 -1.74 -9.15 -5.49
CA ARG A 477 -0.69 -9.71 -6.35
C ARG A 477 -0.02 -10.96 -5.79
N GLN A 478 -0.15 -11.24 -4.49
CA GLN A 478 0.43 -12.42 -3.84
C GLN A 478 1.93 -12.59 -4.21
N GLN A 479 2.67 -11.49 -4.21
CA GLN A 479 4.08 -11.41 -4.63
C GLN A 479 4.91 -10.68 -3.58
N VAL A 480 6.12 -11.19 -3.34
CA VAL A 480 7.15 -10.55 -2.53
C VAL A 480 8.40 -10.38 -3.36
N PHE A 481 8.99 -9.18 -3.32
CA PHE A 481 10.26 -8.89 -3.98
C PHE A 481 11.33 -8.76 -2.93
N THR A 482 12.49 -9.41 -3.14
CA THR A 482 13.65 -9.26 -2.25
C THR A 482 14.74 -8.43 -2.93
N LEU A 483 15.31 -7.50 -2.16
CA LEU A 483 16.31 -6.55 -2.61
C LEU A 483 17.57 -6.70 -1.77
N GLY A 484 18.70 -6.83 -2.45
CA GLY A 484 20.00 -6.97 -1.82
C GLY A 484 20.08 -8.17 -0.89
N GLY A 485 20.85 -8.02 0.19
CA GLY A 485 21.30 -9.14 1.01
C GLY A 485 22.59 -9.74 0.48
N GLY A 486 23.18 -10.60 1.30
CA GLY A 486 24.54 -11.07 1.10
C GLY A 486 25.35 -11.05 2.37
N GLY A 487 26.58 -11.52 2.26
CA GLY A 487 27.42 -11.80 3.42
C GLY A 487 28.90 -11.73 3.11
N ASN A 488 29.68 -11.41 4.13
CA ASN A 488 31.11 -11.67 4.10
C ASN A 488 31.29 -13.19 4.24
N CYS A 489 31.79 -13.82 3.18
CA CYS A 489 32.14 -15.24 3.13
C CYS A 489 33.52 -15.45 3.77
N PHE A 490 33.69 -14.94 4.99
CA PHE A 490 34.97 -14.97 5.70
C PHE A 490 36.13 -14.39 4.86
N SER A 491 37.16 -15.19 4.56
CA SER A 491 38.31 -14.81 3.73
C SER A 491 38.07 -14.98 2.23
N PHE A 492 36.93 -15.54 1.81
CA PHE A 492 36.61 -15.83 0.40
C PHE A 492 35.97 -14.64 -0.34
N GLY A 493 35.89 -13.48 0.31
CA GLY A 493 35.27 -12.28 -0.23
C GLY A 493 33.85 -12.07 0.29
N THR A 494 33.15 -11.08 -0.26
CA THR A 494 31.75 -10.81 0.09
C THR A 494 30.88 -11.14 -1.12
N HIS A 495 29.75 -11.79 -0.86
CA HIS A 495 28.71 -11.99 -1.85
C HIS A 495 27.58 -10.99 -1.64
N PHE A 496 27.03 -10.47 -2.73
CA PHE A 496 25.85 -9.61 -2.73
C PHE A 496 24.85 -10.13 -3.75
N ASN A 497 23.58 -10.18 -3.38
CA ASN A 497 22.52 -10.52 -4.31
C ASN A 497 22.34 -9.36 -5.30
N SER A 498 22.89 -9.51 -6.49
CA SER A 498 22.88 -8.49 -7.55
C SER A 498 21.56 -8.40 -8.30
N HIS A 499 20.63 -9.32 -8.05
CA HIS A 499 19.36 -9.42 -8.75
C HIS A 499 18.19 -9.36 -7.78
N LEU A 500 17.08 -8.79 -8.24
CA LEU A 500 15.80 -8.90 -7.59
C LEU A 500 15.34 -10.36 -7.66
N LEU A 501 14.90 -10.91 -6.53
CA LEU A 501 14.19 -12.18 -6.54
C LEU A 501 12.70 -11.89 -6.32
N GLU A 502 11.90 -12.23 -7.33
CA GLU A 502 10.45 -12.30 -7.22
C GLU A 502 10.05 -13.65 -6.61
N ILE A 503 9.26 -13.59 -5.55
CA ILE A 503 8.68 -14.74 -4.87
C ILE A 503 7.18 -14.70 -5.09
N VAL A 504 6.67 -15.65 -5.86
CA VAL A 504 5.23 -15.89 -6.01
C VAL A 504 4.77 -16.70 -4.81
N LEU A 505 3.80 -16.16 -4.06
CA LEU A 505 3.32 -16.81 -2.85
C LEU A 505 2.44 -18.02 -3.18
N PRO A 506 2.56 -19.11 -2.40
CA PRO A 506 1.70 -20.27 -2.57
C PRO A 506 0.25 -19.90 -2.24
N THR A 507 -0.66 -20.30 -3.15
CA THR A 507 -2.12 -20.13 -3.02
C THR A 507 -2.70 -20.96 -1.90
#